data_AF-T0YGY3-F1
#
_entry.id   AF-T0YGY3-F1
#
_cell.length_a   1.000
_cell.length_b   1.000
_cell.length_c   1.000
_cell.angle_alpha   90.00
_cell.angle_beta   90.00
_cell.angle_gamma   90.00
#
_symmetry.space_group_name_H-M   'P 1'
#
loop_
_entity.id
_entity.type
_entity.pdbx_description
1 polymer ?
#
loop_
_entity_poly.entity_id
_entity_poly.type
_entity_poly.pdbx_seq_one_letter_code
_entity_poly.pdbx_strand_id
1 'polypeptide(L)'
;WRTQLQSLHALLAQAASPQGALPWQAAVMAHGELLSSALGADFLGAHWLDARGVLHAHVQPNQSERVQRLSATLETAPDAAVAAALAQRGEVLITQGFIARDAAGATVLLGRGGSDTSAAHFGALLRAARVEIWTDVAGMFSANPRQVAD
;
A
#
# COMPACT_ATOMS: atom_id res chain seq x y z
N TRP A 1 8.88 -13.19 4.75
CA TRP A 1 8.64 -13.27 3.29
C TRP A 1 8.16 -14.64 2.77
N ARG A 2 8.62 -15.80 3.29
CA ARG A 2 8.21 -17.15 2.80
C ARG A 2 6.70 -17.38 2.75
N THR A 3 5.97 -16.91 3.76
CA THR A 3 4.49 -16.97 3.81
C THR A 3 3.85 -16.22 2.64
N GLN A 4 4.38 -15.06 2.26
CA GLN A 4 3.87 -14.26 1.14
C GLN A 4 4.14 -14.96 -0.20
N LEU A 5 5.26 -15.67 -0.33
CA LEU A 5 5.57 -16.45 -1.52
C LEU A 5 4.62 -17.65 -1.66
N GLN A 6 4.33 -18.33 -0.56
CA GLN A 6 3.34 -19.42 -0.52
C GLN A 6 1.93 -18.91 -0.87
N SER A 7 1.53 -17.76 -0.32
CA SER A 7 0.27 -17.09 -0.64
C SER A 7 0.17 -16.76 -2.14
N LEU A 8 1.23 -16.22 -2.75
CA LEU A 8 1.25 -15.94 -4.18
C LEU A 8 1.09 -17.21 -5.00
N HIS A 9 1.80 -18.28 -4.64
CA HIS A 9 1.69 -19.56 -5.34
C HIS A 9 0.26 -20.12 -5.28
N ALA A 10 -0.37 -20.08 -4.10
CA ALA A 10 -1.75 -20.51 -3.92
C ALA A 10 -2.73 -19.65 -4.74
N LEU A 11 -2.50 -18.34 -4.82
CA LEU A 11 -3.32 -17.41 -5.59
C LEU A 11 -3.22 -17.65 -7.10
N LEU A 12 -2.02 -17.94 -7.60
CA LEU A 12 -1.79 -18.24 -9.01
C LEU A 12 -2.41 -19.59 -9.42
N ALA A 13 -2.41 -20.57 -8.52
CA ALA A 13 -3.04 -21.87 -8.76
C ALA A 13 -4.57 -21.80 -8.93
N GLN A 14 -5.21 -20.75 -8.41
CA GLN A 14 -6.68 -20.60 -8.41
C GLN A 14 -7.27 -19.89 -9.63
N ALA A 15 -6.45 -19.56 -10.66
CA ALA A 15 -6.81 -18.93 -11.95
C ALA A 15 -8.15 -18.14 -12.00
N ALA A 16 -8.09 -16.82 -12.18
CA ALA A 16 -9.27 -15.96 -12.10
C ALA A 16 -10.48 -16.42 -12.95
N SER A 17 -11.65 -16.52 -12.32
CA SER A 17 -12.93 -16.56 -13.04
C SER A 17 -13.28 -15.18 -13.61
N PRO A 18 -14.15 -15.07 -14.63
CA PRO A 18 -14.55 -13.78 -15.20
C PRO A 18 -15.12 -12.79 -14.18
N GLN A 19 -15.89 -13.27 -13.19
CA GLN A 19 -16.42 -12.43 -12.11
C GLN A 19 -15.38 -12.09 -11.03
N GLY A 20 -14.26 -12.83 -10.94
CA GLY A 20 -13.20 -12.64 -9.94
C GLY A 20 -11.97 -11.93 -10.47
N ALA A 21 -11.96 -11.49 -11.72
CA ALA A 21 -10.76 -11.00 -12.41
C ALA A 21 -10.12 -9.78 -11.72
N LEU A 22 -10.92 -8.79 -11.28
CA LEU A 22 -10.41 -7.57 -10.67
C LEU A 22 -9.88 -7.79 -9.23
N PRO A 23 -10.61 -8.47 -8.31
CA PRO A 23 -10.07 -8.82 -7.00
C PRO A 23 -8.82 -9.70 -7.08
N TRP A 24 -8.81 -10.69 -7.98
CA TRP A 24 -7.65 -11.54 -8.20
C TRP A 24 -6.46 -10.72 -8.73
N GLN A 25 -6.69 -9.85 -9.72
CA GLN A 25 -5.67 -8.95 -10.25
C GLN A 25 -5.09 -8.06 -9.15
N ALA A 26 -5.93 -7.45 -8.31
CA ALA A 26 -5.49 -6.64 -7.17
C ALA A 26 -4.62 -7.46 -6.21
N ALA A 27 -5.07 -8.67 -5.85
CA ALA A 27 -4.33 -9.56 -4.98
C ALA A 27 -2.97 -9.96 -5.57
N VAL A 28 -2.89 -10.30 -6.86
CA VAL A 28 -1.62 -10.65 -7.53
C VAL A 28 -0.66 -9.45 -7.53
N MET A 29 -1.14 -8.27 -7.92
CA MET A 29 -0.32 -7.05 -7.99
C MET A 29 0.20 -6.62 -6.61
N ALA A 30 -0.60 -6.80 -5.56
CA ALA A 30 -0.20 -6.49 -4.18
C ALA A 30 0.97 -7.34 -3.66
N HIS A 31 1.18 -8.54 -4.21
CA HIS A 31 2.26 -9.42 -3.73
C HIS A 31 3.66 -8.85 -3.94
N GLY A 32 3.85 -7.96 -4.93
CA GLY A 32 5.12 -7.25 -5.10
C GLY A 32 5.53 -6.52 -3.81
N GLU A 33 4.61 -5.71 -3.27
CA GLU A 33 4.81 -4.95 -2.04
C GLU A 33 4.84 -5.84 -0.79
N LEU A 34 3.98 -6.85 -0.72
CA LEU A 34 3.97 -7.79 0.41
C LEU A 34 5.30 -8.55 0.51
N LEU A 35 5.88 -8.97 -0.62
CA LEU A 35 7.16 -9.67 -0.65
C LEU A 35 8.32 -8.73 -0.35
N SER A 36 8.39 -7.57 -1.02
CA SER A 36 9.49 -6.61 -0.86
C SER A 36 9.58 -6.08 0.57
N SER A 37 8.47 -5.64 1.14
CA SER A 37 8.42 -5.13 2.51
C SER A 37 8.71 -6.22 3.55
N ALA A 38 8.25 -7.45 3.33
CA ALA A 38 8.52 -8.56 4.24
C ALA A 38 9.99 -9.03 4.18
N LEU A 39 10.66 -8.88 3.03
CA LEU A 39 12.10 -9.08 2.90
C LEU A 39 12.87 -7.94 3.55
N GLY A 40 12.47 -6.69 3.30
CA GLY A 40 13.11 -5.51 3.87
C GLY A 40 13.02 -5.46 5.40
N ALA A 41 11.88 -5.84 5.97
CA ALA A 41 11.71 -5.97 7.42
C ALA A 41 12.67 -7.00 8.03
N ASP A 42 12.79 -8.17 7.41
CA ASP A 42 13.70 -9.25 7.84
C ASP A 42 15.17 -8.80 7.74
N PHE A 43 15.54 -8.21 6.61
CA PHE A 43 16.90 -7.70 6.36
C PHE A 43 17.32 -6.62 7.35
N LEU A 44 16.41 -5.70 7.71
CA LEU A 44 16.67 -4.58 8.61
C LEU A 44 16.42 -4.91 10.09
N GLY A 45 15.92 -6.12 10.41
CA GLY A 45 15.50 -6.47 11.77
C GLY A 45 14.35 -5.61 12.30
N ALA A 46 13.51 -5.07 11.41
CA ALA A 46 12.38 -4.22 11.76
C ALA A 46 11.07 -5.02 11.87
N HIS A 47 10.08 -4.46 12.56
CA HIS A 47 8.78 -5.11 12.67
C HIS A 47 7.96 -4.91 11.40
N TRP A 48 7.50 -6.01 10.79
CA TRP A 48 6.65 -5.96 9.61
C TRP A 48 5.20 -5.68 9.99
N LEU A 49 4.59 -4.70 9.32
CA LEU A 49 3.18 -4.33 9.44
C LEU A 49 2.48 -4.58 8.10
N ASP A 50 1.33 -5.25 8.14
CA ASP A 50 0.47 -5.35 6.96
C ASP A 50 -0.34 -4.05 6.81
N ALA A 51 -0.08 -3.28 5.74
CA ALA A 51 -0.74 -1.99 5.50
C ALA A 51 -2.25 -2.12 5.42
N ARG A 52 -2.75 -3.27 4.93
CA ARG A 52 -4.18 -3.55 4.80
C ARG A 52 -4.85 -3.62 6.17
N GLY A 53 -4.09 -3.90 7.24
CA GLY A 53 -4.53 -3.86 8.63
C GLY A 53 -4.92 -2.46 9.11
N VAL A 54 -4.44 -1.42 8.45
CA VAL A 54 -4.50 -0.02 8.90
C VAL A 54 -5.14 0.91 7.86
N LEU A 55 -4.87 0.69 6.57
CA LEU A 55 -5.42 1.48 5.47
C LEU A 55 -6.69 0.83 4.93
N HIS A 56 -7.80 1.54 5.09
CA HIS A 56 -9.13 1.11 4.67
C HIS A 56 -9.65 1.98 3.52
N ALA A 57 -9.99 1.32 2.42
CA ALA A 57 -10.59 1.97 1.28
C ALA A 57 -12.05 2.34 1.54
N HIS A 58 -12.42 3.52 1.05
CA HIS A 58 -13.76 4.05 1.10
C HIS A 58 -14.35 4.08 -0.32
N VAL A 59 -15.59 3.60 -0.47
CA VAL A 59 -16.29 3.60 -1.76
C VAL A 59 -17.03 4.92 -1.92
N GLN A 60 -16.73 5.64 -3.00
CA GLN A 60 -17.47 6.86 -3.33
C GLN A 60 -18.62 6.55 -4.31
N PRO A 61 -19.69 7.37 -4.31
CA PRO A 61 -20.75 7.28 -5.31
C PRO A 61 -20.20 7.34 -6.74
N ASN A 62 -20.84 6.63 -7.66
CA ASN A 62 -20.53 6.64 -9.10
C ASN A 62 -19.13 6.11 -9.50
N GLN A 63 -18.42 5.40 -8.61
CA GLN A 63 -17.17 4.72 -8.98
C GLN A 63 -17.44 3.36 -9.65
N SER A 64 -16.77 3.08 -10.76
CA SER A 64 -16.77 1.74 -11.35
C SER A 64 -16.06 0.73 -10.44
N GLU A 65 -16.40 -0.55 -10.56
CA GLU A 65 -15.73 -1.62 -9.82
C GLU A 65 -14.21 -1.59 -10.04
N ARG A 66 -13.76 -1.31 -11.27
CA ARG A 66 -12.34 -1.20 -11.58
C ARG A 66 -11.65 -0.12 -10.74
N VAL A 67 -12.27 1.04 -10.56
CA VAL A 67 -11.72 2.11 -9.72
C VAL A 67 -11.68 1.65 -8.26
N GLN A 68 -12.79 1.10 -7.75
CA GLN A 68 -12.87 0.60 -6.37
C GLN A 68 -11.83 -0.49 -6.06
N ARG A 69 -11.41 -1.27 -7.06
CA ARG A 69 -10.45 -2.38 -6.89
C ARG A 69 -9.00 -2.01 -7.17
N LEU A 70 -8.75 -1.21 -8.22
CA LEU A 70 -7.39 -1.00 -8.77
C LEU A 70 -6.90 0.44 -8.62
N SER A 71 -7.75 1.36 -8.14
CA SER A 71 -7.42 2.77 -7.90
C SER A 71 -8.28 3.33 -6.77
N ALA A 72 -8.37 2.56 -5.68
CA ALA A 72 -9.23 2.82 -4.55
C ALA A 72 -8.86 4.13 -3.85
N THR A 73 -9.87 4.80 -3.29
CA THR A 73 -9.66 5.98 -2.47
C THR A 73 -9.62 5.59 -1.01
N LEU A 74 -8.74 6.21 -0.24
CA LEU A 74 -8.72 6.10 1.21
C LEU A 74 -9.36 7.36 1.81
N GLU A 75 -10.06 7.18 2.92
CA GLU A 75 -10.44 8.27 3.80
C GLU A 75 -9.65 8.08 5.10
N THR A 76 -8.90 9.10 5.50
CA THR A 76 -8.02 8.98 6.65
C THR A 76 -8.08 10.24 7.48
N ALA A 77 -8.35 10.04 8.76
CA ALA A 77 -8.28 11.07 9.79
C ALA A 77 -7.22 10.64 10.83
N PRO A 78 -6.68 11.58 11.60
CA PRO A 78 -5.86 11.26 12.76
C PRO A 78 -6.53 10.26 13.69
N ASP A 79 -5.80 9.20 14.08
CA ASP A 79 -6.30 8.19 15.02
C ASP A 79 -5.25 7.88 16.09
N ALA A 80 -5.49 8.40 17.29
CA ALA A 80 -4.60 8.21 18.43
C ALA A 80 -4.54 6.76 18.93
N ALA A 81 -5.62 5.99 18.76
CA ALA A 81 -5.66 4.59 19.17
C ALA A 81 -4.79 3.74 18.23
N VAL A 82 -4.89 3.98 16.92
CA VAL A 82 -4.00 3.33 15.95
C VAL A 82 -2.54 3.75 16.18
N ALA A 83 -2.27 5.04 16.39
CA ALA A 83 -0.93 5.51 16.68
C ALA A 83 -0.32 4.83 17.92
N ALA A 84 -1.07 4.74 19.02
CA ALA A 84 -0.64 4.06 20.23
C ALA A 84 -0.41 2.56 20.01
N ALA A 85 -1.30 1.89 19.26
CA ALA A 85 -1.16 0.47 18.94
C ALA A 85 0.06 0.18 18.06
N LEU A 86 0.38 1.07 17.11
CA LEU A 86 1.59 0.94 16.29
C LEU A 86 2.86 1.21 17.10
N ALA A 87 2.85 2.20 18.01
CA ALA A 87 4.00 2.49 18.88
C ALA A 87 4.36 1.30 19.79
N GLN A 88 3.39 0.49 20.20
CA GLN A 88 3.64 -0.73 20.97
C GLN A 88 4.28 -1.87 20.17
N ARG A 89 4.28 -1.79 18.83
CA ARG A 89 4.85 -2.85 17.97
C ARG A 89 6.36 -2.72 17.81
N GLY A 90 6.93 -1.54 18.02
CA GLY A 90 8.36 -1.28 17.89
C GLY A 90 8.65 0.13 17.40
N GLU A 91 9.92 0.52 17.49
CA GLU A 91 10.38 1.86 17.09
C GLU A 91 10.38 2.05 15.57
N VAL A 92 10.69 0.98 14.81
CA VAL A 92 10.73 0.98 13.36
C VAL A 92 9.79 -0.09 12.81
N LEU A 93 8.80 0.36 12.05
CA LEU A 93 7.87 -0.50 11.33
C LEU A 93 8.14 -0.40 9.83
N ILE A 94 8.16 -1.55 9.15
CA ILE A 94 8.18 -1.63 7.70
C ILE A 94 6.81 -2.12 7.23
N THR A 95 6.19 -1.36 6.33
CA THR A 95 4.86 -1.62 5.78
C THR A 95 4.88 -1.51 4.26
N GLN A 96 3.78 -1.88 3.62
CA GLN A 96 3.60 -1.81 2.17
C GLN A 96 3.12 -0.42 1.76
N GLY A 97 3.58 0.03 0.60
CA GLY A 97 2.88 1.06 -0.17
C GLY A 97 1.77 0.43 -1.04
N PHE A 98 1.09 1.27 -1.83
CA PHE A 98 0.22 0.89 -2.94
C PHE A 98 -1.04 0.05 -2.63
N ILE A 99 -1.15 -0.56 -1.46
CA ILE A 99 -2.20 -1.53 -1.13
C ILE A 99 -3.02 -1.10 0.09
N ALA A 100 -4.29 -1.48 0.09
CA ALA A 100 -5.22 -1.26 1.19
C ALA A 100 -6.27 -2.38 1.24
N ARG A 101 -7.23 -2.24 2.15
CA ARG A 101 -8.33 -3.19 2.32
C ARG A 101 -9.68 -2.54 2.10
N ASP A 102 -10.59 -3.20 1.39
CA ASP A 102 -11.98 -2.74 1.29
C ASP A 102 -12.84 -3.17 2.50
N ALA A 103 -14.11 -2.78 2.51
CA ALA A 103 -15.06 -3.13 3.57
C ALA A 103 -15.34 -4.65 3.67
N ALA A 104 -15.10 -5.42 2.61
CA ALA A 104 -15.25 -6.88 2.59
C ALA A 104 -13.98 -7.61 3.05
N GLY A 105 -12.91 -6.87 3.39
CA GLY A 105 -11.63 -7.43 3.78
C GLY A 105 -10.72 -7.80 2.61
N ALA A 106 -11.12 -7.55 1.37
CA ALA A 106 -10.35 -7.86 0.18
C ALA A 106 -9.26 -6.81 -0.07
N THR A 107 -8.18 -7.25 -0.71
CA THR A 107 -7.09 -6.34 -1.12
C THR A 107 -7.54 -5.46 -2.28
N VAL A 108 -7.24 -4.17 -2.19
CA VAL A 108 -7.42 -3.19 -3.25
C VAL A 108 -6.12 -2.42 -3.47
N LEU A 109 -5.95 -1.86 -4.67
CA LEU A 109 -4.79 -1.07 -5.04
C LEU A 109 -5.14 0.41 -5.06
N LEU A 110 -4.16 1.26 -4.76
CA LEU A 110 -4.30 2.72 -4.74
C LEU A 110 -4.01 3.38 -6.09
N GLY A 111 -3.70 2.59 -7.12
CA GLY A 111 -3.40 3.08 -8.45
C GLY A 111 -1.99 3.68 -8.56
N ARG A 112 -1.75 4.49 -9.61
CA ARG A 112 -0.44 5.09 -9.86
C ARG A 112 -0.06 6.06 -8.75
N GLY A 113 1.19 6.01 -8.31
CA GLY A 113 1.66 6.79 -7.15
C GLY A 113 1.17 6.24 -5.82
N GLY A 114 0.59 5.03 -5.79
CA GLY A 114 -0.06 4.50 -4.59
C GLY A 114 0.86 4.32 -3.38
N SER A 115 2.18 4.18 -3.56
CA SER A 115 3.15 4.17 -2.45
C SER A 115 3.27 5.54 -1.79
N ASP A 116 3.33 6.62 -2.58
CA ASP A 116 3.32 7.99 -2.06
C ASP A 116 1.98 8.32 -1.41
N THR A 117 0.87 7.87 -2.02
CA THR A 117 -0.47 7.97 -1.42
C THR A 117 -0.51 7.26 -0.07
N SER A 118 0.03 6.04 0.04
CA SER A 118 0.09 5.31 1.32
C SER A 118 0.87 6.08 2.37
N ALA A 119 2.04 6.61 2.01
CA ALA A 119 2.87 7.40 2.93
C ALA A 119 2.13 8.66 3.43
N ALA A 120 1.43 9.37 2.55
CA ALA A 120 0.60 10.51 2.92
C ALA A 120 -0.54 10.13 3.89
N HIS A 121 -1.24 9.02 3.62
CA HIS A 121 -2.31 8.54 4.50
C HIS A 121 -1.79 8.09 5.88
N PHE A 122 -0.67 7.36 5.95
CA PHE A 122 -0.02 7.07 7.23
C PHE A 122 0.42 8.34 7.95
N GLY A 123 0.96 9.33 7.23
CA GLY A 123 1.32 10.63 7.80
C GLY A 123 0.13 11.35 8.43
N ALA A 124 -1.01 11.40 7.73
CA ALA A 124 -2.25 11.98 8.25
C ALA A 124 -2.79 11.21 9.46
N LEU A 125 -2.85 9.88 9.37
CA LEU A 125 -3.33 8.99 10.43
C LEU A 125 -2.53 9.16 11.74
N LEU A 126 -1.21 9.24 11.62
CA LEU A 126 -0.29 9.29 12.76
C LEU A 126 0.01 10.72 13.23
N ARG A 127 -0.55 11.74 12.57
CA ARG A 127 -0.14 13.15 12.74
C ARG A 127 1.38 13.31 12.66
N ALA A 128 1.99 12.66 11.69
CA ALA A 128 3.43 12.68 11.52
C ALA A 128 3.92 14.13 11.33
N ALA A 129 5.04 14.47 11.96
CA ALA A 129 5.64 15.79 11.80
C ALA A 129 6.11 16.03 10.35
N ARG A 130 6.41 14.96 9.60
CA ARG A 130 6.80 14.99 8.20
C ARG A 130 6.53 13.66 7.51
N VAL A 131 6.36 13.71 6.19
CA VAL A 131 6.38 12.56 5.28
C VAL A 131 7.51 12.79 4.30
N GLU A 132 8.42 11.82 4.19
CA GLU A 132 9.57 11.90 3.30
C GLU A 132 9.41 10.89 2.16
N ILE A 133 9.51 11.38 0.92
CA ILE A 133 9.48 10.54 -0.28
C ILE A 133 10.91 10.42 -0.80
N TRP A 134 11.45 9.21 -0.73
CA TRP A 134 12.81 8.89 -1.16
C TRP A 134 12.75 8.34 -2.58
N THR A 135 13.36 9.06 -3.52
CA THR A 135 13.33 8.75 -4.96
C THR A 135 14.71 8.93 -5.59
N ASP A 136 14.89 8.47 -6.82
CA ASP A 136 16.14 8.51 -7.58
C ASP A 136 16.43 9.89 -8.22
N VAL A 137 15.56 10.88 -7.99
CA VAL A 137 15.69 12.26 -8.44
C VAL A 137 15.74 13.22 -7.24
N ALA A 138 16.52 14.30 -7.33
CA ALA A 138 16.80 15.20 -6.19
C ALA A 138 15.61 16.10 -5.74
N GLY A 139 14.39 15.80 -6.17
CA GLY A 139 13.19 16.54 -5.82
C GLY A 139 12.26 16.77 -7.02
N MET A 140 11.39 17.76 -6.91
CA MET A 140 10.57 18.21 -8.02
C MET A 140 11.32 19.23 -8.87
N PHE A 141 11.34 19.00 -10.18
CA PHE A 141 11.92 19.87 -11.17
C PHE A 141 10.81 20.58 -11.95
N SER A 142 11.08 21.77 -12.50
CA SER A 142 10.14 22.52 -13.33
C SER A 142 9.83 21.83 -14.67
N ALA A 143 10.69 20.91 -15.10
CA ALA A 143 10.51 20.03 -16.25
C ALA A 143 11.17 18.67 -15.96
N ASN A 144 10.86 17.64 -16.76
CA ASN A 144 11.54 16.35 -16.65
C ASN A 144 13.05 16.54 -16.96
N PRO A 145 13.96 16.31 -16.00
CA PRO A 145 15.39 16.56 -16.19
C PRO A 145 16.02 15.63 -17.23
N ARG A 146 15.33 14.55 -17.64
CA ARG A 146 15.75 13.70 -18.78
C ARG A 146 15.39 14.27 -20.15
N GLN A 147 14.50 15.27 -20.19
CA GLN A 147 13.98 15.87 -21.43
C GLN A 147 14.47 17.31 -21.65
N VAL A 148 14.85 18.00 -20.58
CA VAL A 148 15.41 19.35 -20.65
C VAL A 148 16.72 19.33 -19.87
N ALA A 149 17.83 19.57 -20.58
CA ALA A 149 19.12 19.84 -19.95
C ALA A 149 19.12 21.28 -19.42
N ASP A 150 19.76 21.49 -18.28
CA ASP A 150 19.89 22.80 -17.61
C ASP A 150 20.45 23.90 -18.54
#